data_AF-A0A7Y2N493-F1
#
_entry.id   AF-A0A7Y2N493-F1
#
_cell.length_a   1.000
_cell.length_b   1.000
_cell.length_c   1.000
_cell.angle_alpha   90.00
_cell.angle_beta   90.00
_cell.angle_gamma   90.00
#
_symmetry.space_group_name_H-M   'P 1'
#
loop_
_entity.id
_entity.type
_entity.pdbx_description
1 polymer ?
#
loop_
_entity_poly.entity_id
_entity_poly.type
_entity_poly.pdbx_seq_one_letter_code
_entity_poly.pdbx_strand_id
1 'polypeptide(L)'
;AEFSSPAINYPMGFDEITKYVIQPGAHQPGIQCGLFFNKEAWDSLPEDLKWIVKIAAAETQAWSYNWVNALNAEAINKFTENVEIVMMDKETLIEFRKVAKTYLDSVKEKFPDVKKVLDSQEAFIDEYAVWRKARSGVTPWPYETYISGQTTE
;
A
#
# COMPACT_ATOMS: atom_id res chain seq x y z
N ALA A 1 16.80 6.23 -3.69
CA ALA A 1 16.36 5.04 -4.46
C ALA A 1 15.02 4.61 -3.89
N GLU A 2 14.13 4.02 -4.68
CA GLU A 2 12.82 3.53 -4.24
C GLU A 2 12.58 2.15 -4.83
N PHE A 3 11.90 1.28 -4.08
CA PHE A 3 11.47 -0.03 -4.57
C PHE A 3 10.16 -0.50 -3.92
N SER A 4 10.11 -0.66 -2.59
CA SER A 4 8.94 -1.17 -1.86
C SER A 4 8.96 -0.78 -0.37
N SER A 5 8.44 -1.64 0.51
CA SER A 5 8.39 -1.42 1.96
C SER A 5 9.77 -1.54 2.64
N PRO A 6 9.93 -1.06 3.89
CA PRO A 6 11.19 -1.17 4.63
C PRO A 6 11.79 -2.58 4.63
N ALA A 7 10.97 -3.61 4.88
CA ALA A 7 11.43 -5.01 4.91
C ALA A 7 12.04 -5.49 3.59
N ILE A 8 11.59 -4.93 2.46
CA ILE A 8 12.09 -5.27 1.13
C ILE A 8 13.30 -4.42 0.76
N ASN A 9 13.30 -3.14 1.14
CA ASN A 9 14.35 -2.19 0.78
C ASN A 9 15.63 -2.39 1.59
N TYR A 10 15.53 -2.75 2.88
CA TYR A 10 16.71 -2.90 3.75
C TYR A 10 17.76 -3.88 3.21
N PRO A 11 17.42 -5.12 2.82
CA PRO A 11 18.40 -6.05 2.25
C PRO A 11 18.97 -5.62 0.88
N MET A 12 18.45 -4.55 0.26
CA MET A 12 18.98 -3.99 -0.99
C MET A 12 20.11 -2.99 -0.76
N GLY A 13 20.38 -2.57 0.50
CA GLY A 13 21.51 -1.71 0.86
C GLY A 13 21.36 -0.25 0.42
N PHE A 14 20.13 0.25 0.22
CA PHE A 14 19.93 1.65 -0.16
C PHE A 14 20.36 2.65 0.92
N ASP A 15 20.36 2.25 2.19
CA ASP A 15 20.86 3.02 3.32
C ASP A 15 22.39 3.18 3.31
N GLU A 16 23.11 2.29 2.62
CA GLU A 16 24.57 2.41 2.46
C GLU A 16 24.95 3.55 1.51
N ILE A 17 24.05 3.92 0.58
CA ILE A 17 24.33 4.87 -0.49
C ILE A 17 23.47 6.15 -0.46
N THR A 18 22.45 6.21 0.42
CA THR A 18 21.60 7.39 0.60
C THR A 18 21.49 7.78 2.07
N LYS A 19 21.18 9.06 2.34
CA LYS A 19 21.04 9.58 3.70
C LYS A 19 19.61 9.89 4.12
N TYR A 20 18.68 9.83 3.16
CA TYR A 20 17.31 10.25 3.36
C TYR A 20 16.35 9.21 2.80
N VAL A 21 15.31 8.89 3.56
CA VAL A 21 14.16 8.11 3.11
C VAL A 21 12.92 8.99 3.26
N ILE A 22 12.20 9.19 2.15
CA ILE A 22 11.01 10.05 2.15
C ILE A 22 9.76 9.21 2.43
N GLN A 23 8.90 9.68 3.34
CA GLN A 23 7.65 9.02 3.73
C GLN A 23 6.47 10.01 3.78
N PRO A 24 5.21 9.59 3.64
CA PRO A 24 4.82 8.26 3.20
C PRO A 24 5.09 8.06 1.70
N GLY A 25 5.11 6.81 1.24
CA GLY A 25 5.14 6.44 -0.17
C GLY A 25 3.83 6.84 -0.90
N ALA A 26 3.59 8.13 -1.10
CA ALA A 26 2.34 8.68 -1.62
C ALA A 26 1.93 8.15 -3.01
N HIS A 27 2.90 7.70 -3.80
CA HIS A 27 2.68 7.10 -5.11
C HIS A 27 2.06 5.68 -5.04
N GLN A 28 2.25 4.97 -3.93
CA GLN A 28 1.78 3.60 -3.75
C GLN A 28 1.30 3.37 -2.30
N PRO A 29 0.17 3.99 -1.89
CA PRO A 29 -0.37 3.86 -0.53
C PRO A 29 -0.93 2.45 -0.22
N GLY A 30 -1.00 1.58 -1.23
CA GLY A 30 -1.39 0.19 -1.09
C GLY A 30 -0.91 -0.60 -2.30
N ILE A 31 -0.65 -1.89 -2.10
CA ILE A 31 -0.21 -2.82 -3.13
C ILE A 31 -0.93 -4.16 -2.95
N GLN A 32 -1.26 -4.81 -4.06
CA GLN A 32 -1.76 -6.18 -4.09
C GLN A 32 -0.90 -6.96 -5.08
N CYS A 33 -0.50 -8.18 -4.73
CA CYS A 33 0.23 -9.04 -5.65
C CYS A 33 -0.78 -9.79 -6.52
N GLY A 34 -0.64 -9.65 -7.84
CA GLY A 34 -1.49 -10.34 -8.81
C GLY A 34 -0.90 -11.71 -9.18
N LEU A 35 -1.77 -12.71 -9.32
CA LEU A 35 -1.46 -13.99 -9.95
C LEU A 35 -2.12 -14.03 -11.32
N PHE A 36 -1.32 -14.27 -12.35
CA PHE A 36 -1.76 -14.34 -13.74
C PHE A 36 -1.61 -15.75 -14.25
N PHE A 37 -2.64 -16.24 -14.92
CA PHE A 37 -2.65 -17.58 -15.51
C PHE A 37 -2.81 -17.46 -17.03
N ASN A 38 -2.15 -18.35 -17.77
CA ASN A 38 -2.53 -18.56 -19.15
C ASN A 38 -4.02 -18.98 -19.20
N LYS A 39 -4.78 -18.35 -20.10
CA LYS A 39 -6.23 -18.52 -20.15
C LYS A 39 -6.63 -19.96 -20.48
N GLU A 40 -5.97 -20.60 -21.45
CA GLU A 40 -6.29 -21.97 -21.85
C GLU A 40 -5.97 -22.97 -20.74
N ALA A 41 -4.80 -22.81 -20.09
CA ALA A 41 -4.41 -23.62 -18.95
C ALA A 41 -5.42 -23.48 -17.80
N TRP A 42 -5.82 -22.25 -17.48
CA TRP A 42 -6.84 -21.99 -16.47
C TRP A 42 -8.17 -22.65 -16.83
N ASP A 43 -8.64 -22.45 -18.06
CA ASP A 43 -9.93 -22.96 -18.51
C ASP A 43 -9.96 -24.49 -18.53
N SER A 44 -8.82 -25.15 -18.78
CA SER A 44 -8.66 -26.61 -18.77
C SER A 44 -8.75 -27.26 -17.39
N LEU A 45 -8.62 -26.46 -16.32
CA LEU A 45 -8.73 -26.99 -14.95
C LEU A 45 -10.17 -27.41 -14.66
N PRO A 46 -10.37 -28.60 -14.04
CA PRO A 46 -11.61 -28.94 -13.37
C PRO A 46 -12.01 -27.90 -12.32
N GLU A 47 -13.31 -27.78 -12.04
CA GLU A 47 -13.85 -26.71 -11.19
C GLU A 47 -13.30 -26.75 -9.76
N ASP A 48 -13.13 -27.93 -9.18
CA ASP A 48 -12.52 -28.13 -7.86
C ASP A 48 -11.08 -27.61 -7.82
N LEU A 49 -10.28 -27.83 -8.88
CA LEU A 49 -8.93 -27.30 -8.97
C LEU A 49 -8.93 -25.78 -9.14
N LYS A 50 -9.87 -25.20 -9.89
CA LYS A 50 -10.04 -23.74 -9.97
C LYS A 50 -10.32 -23.15 -8.59
N TRP A 51 -11.16 -23.81 -7.78
CA TRP A 51 -11.41 -23.42 -6.40
C TRP A 51 -10.16 -23.48 -5.53
N ILE A 52 -9.42 -24.58 -5.59
CA ILE A 52 -8.17 -24.74 -4.84
C ILE A 52 -7.18 -23.61 -5.18
N VAL A 53 -7.00 -23.29 -6.46
CA VAL A 53 -6.08 -22.22 -6.88
C VAL A 53 -6.55 -20.85 -6.39
N LYS A 54 -7.85 -20.53 -6.48
CA LYS A 54 -8.40 -19.26 -5.97
C LYS A 54 -8.18 -19.11 -4.47
N ILE A 55 -8.40 -20.17 -3.69
CA ILE A 55 -8.20 -20.17 -2.25
C ILE A 55 -6.72 -19.99 -1.93
N ALA A 56 -5.85 -20.78 -2.55
CA ALA A 56 -4.40 -20.66 -2.34
C ALA A 56 -3.89 -19.26 -2.68
N ALA A 57 -4.38 -18.64 -3.77
CA ALA A 57 -4.06 -17.28 -4.14
C ALA A 57 -4.48 -16.25 -3.08
N ALA A 58 -5.73 -16.33 -2.61
CA ALA A 58 -6.26 -15.41 -1.60
C ALA A 58 -5.55 -15.55 -0.25
N GLU A 59 -5.35 -16.79 0.22
CA GLU A 59 -4.64 -17.08 1.47
C GLU A 59 -3.18 -16.64 1.42
N THR A 60 -2.48 -16.90 0.30
CA THR A 60 -1.08 -16.45 0.13
C THR A 60 -0.98 -14.93 0.13
N GLN A 61 -1.93 -14.24 -0.51
CA GLN A 61 -1.97 -12.78 -0.50
C GLN A 61 -2.17 -12.24 0.92
N ALA A 62 -3.13 -12.78 1.67
CA ALA A 62 -3.38 -12.36 3.06
C ALA A 62 -2.19 -12.66 3.98
N TRP A 63 -1.62 -13.86 3.88
CA TRP A 63 -0.46 -14.28 4.66
C TRP A 63 0.76 -13.40 4.37
N SER A 64 1.13 -13.24 3.09
CA SER A 64 2.32 -12.46 2.71
C SER A 64 2.20 -10.99 3.08
N TYR A 65 0.99 -10.41 2.96
CA TYR A 65 0.73 -9.05 3.40
C TYR A 65 0.94 -8.86 4.90
N ASN A 66 0.44 -9.78 5.73
CA ASN A 66 0.64 -9.71 7.18
C ASN A 66 2.11 -9.96 7.57
N TRP A 67 2.76 -10.92 6.90
CA TRP A 67 4.16 -11.24 7.12
C TRP A 67 5.08 -10.06 6.83
N VAL A 68 4.93 -9.37 5.70
CA VAL A 68 5.76 -8.21 5.38
C VAL A 68 5.51 -7.03 6.31
N ASN A 69 4.26 -6.81 6.75
CA ASN A 69 3.95 -5.76 7.72
C ASN A 69 4.64 -6.00 9.07
N ALA A 70 4.72 -7.24 9.54
CA ALA A 70 5.47 -7.58 10.74
C ALA A 70 6.98 -7.29 10.58
N LEU A 71 7.55 -7.65 9.42
CA LEU A 71 8.98 -7.40 9.14
C LEU A 71 9.31 -5.92 8.97
N ASN A 72 8.37 -5.10 8.50
CA ASN A 72 8.59 -3.67 8.31
C ASN A 72 8.97 -2.97 9.63
N ALA A 73 8.44 -3.43 10.76
CA ALA A 73 8.73 -2.85 12.08
C ALA A 73 10.21 -3.02 12.47
N GLU A 74 10.80 -4.18 12.22
CA GLU A 74 12.23 -4.39 12.47
C GLU A 74 13.08 -3.62 11.47
N ALA A 75 12.74 -3.69 10.19
CA ALA A 75 13.53 -3.09 9.12
C ALA A 75 13.58 -1.55 9.22
N ILE A 76 12.48 -0.90 9.60
CA ILE A 76 12.48 0.57 9.74
C ILE A 76 13.37 1.03 10.89
N ASN A 77 13.43 0.28 12.00
CA ASN A 77 14.34 0.60 13.10
C ASN A 77 15.80 0.55 12.63
N LYS A 78 16.18 -0.48 11.86
CA LYS A 78 17.53 -0.59 11.28
C LYS A 78 17.85 0.56 10.33
N PHE A 79 16.88 0.98 9.51
CA PHE A 79 17.06 2.16 8.66
C PHE A 79 17.40 3.40 9.48
N THR A 80 16.70 3.66 10.58
CA THR A 80 16.94 4.87 11.40
C THR A 80 18.35 4.96 12.00
N GLU A 81 19.13 3.89 11.99
CA GLU A 81 20.54 3.92 12.41
C GLU A 81 21.44 4.65 11.40
N ASN A 82 21.08 4.62 10.10
CA ASN A 82 21.93 5.09 9.00
C ASN A 82 21.33 6.23 8.16
N VAL A 83 20.00 6.38 8.18
CA VAL A 83 19.26 7.36 7.36
C VAL A 83 18.28 8.20 8.17
N GLU A 84 18.03 9.41 7.70
CA GLU A 84 16.98 10.29 8.21
C GLU A 84 15.65 10.01 7.48
N ILE A 85 14.57 9.83 8.24
CA ILE A 85 13.22 9.75 7.68
C ILE A 85 12.68 11.17 7.49
N VAL A 86 12.44 11.55 6.24
CA VAL A 86 11.87 12.85 5.86
C VAL A 86 10.38 12.67 5.58
N MET A 87 9.55 13.29 6.40
CA MET A 87 8.11 13.30 6.19
C MET A 87 7.73 14.34 5.12
N MET A 88 7.02 13.91 4.08
CA MET A 88 6.39 14.82 3.12
C MET A 88 5.40 15.72 3.86
N ASP A 89 5.48 17.01 3.60
CA ASP A 89 4.54 17.97 4.14
C ASP A 89 3.14 17.79 3.53
N LYS A 90 2.15 18.34 4.24
CA LYS A 90 0.74 18.20 3.88
C LYS A 90 0.44 18.84 2.53
N GLU A 91 1.04 19.99 2.24
CA GLU A 91 0.85 20.73 1.00
C GLU A 91 1.37 19.91 -0.19
N THR A 92 2.55 19.30 -0.07
CA THR A 92 3.12 18.38 -1.05
C THR A 92 2.20 17.18 -1.30
N LEU A 93 1.66 16.55 -0.25
CA LEU A 93 0.72 15.43 -0.39
C LEU A 93 -0.57 15.84 -1.11
N ILE A 94 -1.09 17.04 -0.82
CA ILE A 94 -2.28 17.60 -1.48
C ILE A 94 -2.00 17.85 -2.96
N GLU A 95 -0.89 18.50 -3.29
CA GLU A 95 -0.53 18.78 -4.68
C GLU A 95 -0.25 17.49 -5.47
N PHE A 96 0.43 16.51 -4.86
CA PHE A 96 0.60 15.18 -5.46
C PHE A 96 -0.75 14.56 -5.84
N ARG A 97 -1.73 14.60 -4.93
CA ARG A 97 -3.07 14.06 -5.18
C ARG A 97 -3.80 14.80 -6.31
N LYS A 98 -3.70 16.12 -6.38
CA LYS A 98 -4.29 16.93 -7.46
C LYS A 98 -3.68 16.59 -8.81
N VAL A 99 -2.36 16.56 -8.91
CA VAL A 99 -1.65 16.23 -10.15
C VAL A 99 -2.00 14.81 -10.61
N ALA A 100 -2.00 13.84 -9.69
CA ALA A 100 -2.40 12.47 -9.99
C ALA A 100 -3.85 12.39 -10.50
N LYS A 101 -4.79 13.12 -9.87
CA LYS A 101 -6.20 13.15 -10.32
C LYS A 101 -6.33 13.72 -11.72
N THR A 102 -5.69 14.85 -12.02
CA THR A 102 -5.70 15.46 -13.35
C THR A 102 -5.18 14.50 -14.42
N TYR A 103 -4.07 13.81 -14.14
CA TYR A 103 -3.54 12.80 -15.06
C TYR A 103 -4.53 11.66 -15.25
N LEU A 104 -5.04 11.06 -14.16
CA LEU A 104 -5.97 9.94 -14.22
C LEU A 104 -7.25 10.31 -14.97
N ASP A 105 -7.81 11.50 -14.77
CA ASP A 105 -8.98 11.98 -15.52
C ASP A 105 -8.71 12.06 -17.02
N SER A 106 -7.53 12.57 -17.42
CA SER A 106 -7.13 12.59 -18.84
C SER A 106 -7.00 11.18 -19.45
N VAL A 107 -6.72 10.17 -18.62
CA VAL A 107 -6.66 8.75 -19.04
C VAL A 107 -8.07 8.16 -19.09
N LYS A 108 -8.96 8.49 -18.13
CA LYS A 108 -10.39 8.08 -18.13
C LYS A 108 -11.10 8.52 -19.42
N GLU A 109 -10.80 9.72 -19.91
CA GLU A 109 -11.39 10.24 -21.16
C GLU A 109 -11.01 9.42 -22.39
N LYS A 110 -9.82 8.81 -22.38
CA LYS A 110 -9.25 8.10 -23.53
C LYS A 110 -9.59 6.61 -23.55
N PHE A 111 -9.75 6.00 -22.37
CA PHE A 111 -9.83 4.54 -22.24
C PHE A 111 -11.06 4.11 -21.43
N PRO A 112 -12.10 3.56 -22.09
CA PRO A 112 -13.34 3.15 -21.41
C PRO A 112 -13.13 2.15 -20.26
N ASP A 113 -12.22 1.19 -20.40
CA ASP A 113 -11.92 0.22 -19.35
C ASP A 113 -11.23 0.88 -18.15
N VAL A 114 -10.34 1.84 -18.38
CA VAL A 114 -9.71 2.62 -17.30
C VAL A 114 -10.76 3.46 -16.58
N LYS A 115 -11.67 4.10 -17.33
CA LYS A 115 -12.80 4.83 -16.74
C LYS A 115 -13.64 3.93 -15.85
N LYS A 116 -14.02 2.75 -16.32
CA LYS A 116 -14.82 1.78 -15.55
C LYS A 116 -14.13 1.40 -14.23
N VAL A 117 -12.83 1.13 -14.26
CA VAL A 117 -12.06 0.76 -13.06
C VAL A 117 -11.94 1.94 -12.10
N LEU A 118 -11.58 3.13 -12.59
CA LEU A 118 -11.39 4.31 -11.75
C LEU A 118 -12.70 4.82 -11.14
N ASP A 119 -13.81 4.81 -11.89
CA ASP A 119 -15.13 5.16 -11.36
C ASP A 119 -15.52 4.22 -10.20
N SER A 120 -15.26 2.92 -10.33
CA SER A 120 -15.49 1.94 -9.27
C SER A 120 -14.65 2.21 -8.01
N GLN A 121 -13.36 2.51 -8.20
CA GLN A 121 -12.47 2.86 -7.09
C GLN A 121 -12.87 4.16 -6.39
N GLU A 122 -13.25 5.19 -7.15
CA GLU A 122 -13.71 6.47 -6.62
C GLU A 122 -15.00 6.30 -5.80
N ALA A 123 -15.98 5.55 -6.33
CA ALA A 123 -17.21 5.24 -5.60
C ALA A 123 -16.93 4.54 -4.26
N PHE A 124 -16.02 3.57 -4.24
CA PHE A 124 -15.63 2.90 -3.00
C PHE A 124 -14.90 3.84 -2.02
N ILE A 125 -14.02 4.72 -2.51
CA ILE A 125 -13.32 5.70 -1.67
C ILE A 125 -14.33 6.64 -0.98
N ASP A 126 -15.34 7.09 -1.71
CA ASP A 126 -16.39 7.96 -1.19
C ASP A 126 -17.27 7.26 -0.15
N GLU A 127 -17.72 6.03 -0.43
CA GLU A 127 -18.48 5.21 0.51
C GLU A 127 -17.67 4.93 1.79
N TYR A 128 -16.39 4.56 1.63
CA TYR A 128 -15.52 4.21 2.74
C TYR A 128 -15.11 5.42 3.58
N ALA A 129 -15.29 6.65 3.10
CA ALA A 129 -14.92 7.87 3.82
C ALA A 129 -15.65 7.98 5.17
N VAL A 130 -16.92 7.56 5.23
CA VAL A 130 -17.72 7.56 6.47
C VAL A 130 -17.08 6.64 7.50
N TRP A 131 -16.78 5.39 7.11
CA TRP A 131 -16.14 4.44 7.98
C TRP A 131 -14.73 4.87 8.38
N ARG A 132 -13.93 5.41 7.44
CA ARG A 132 -12.58 5.92 7.70
C ARG A 132 -12.58 6.99 8.78
N LYS A 133 -13.55 7.90 8.76
CA LYS A 133 -13.73 8.91 9.82
C LYS A 133 -14.16 8.27 11.14
N ALA A 134 -15.15 7.38 11.11
CA ALA A 134 -15.69 6.75 12.32
C ALA A 134 -14.68 5.86 13.06
N ARG A 135 -13.79 5.18 12.33
CA ARG A 135 -12.76 4.29 12.90
C ARG A 135 -11.47 5.01 13.30
N SER A 136 -11.31 6.28 12.93
CA SER A 136 -10.13 7.08 13.30
C SER A 136 -10.15 7.42 14.79
N GLY A 137 -9.02 7.83 15.36
CA GLY A 137 -8.93 8.29 16.75
C GLY A 137 -8.28 7.32 17.73
N VAL A 138 -7.94 6.10 17.31
CA VAL A 138 -7.26 5.09 18.15
C VAL A 138 -6.25 4.30 17.32
N THR A 139 -5.00 4.31 17.77
CA THR A 139 -3.87 3.52 17.25
C THR A 139 -3.14 2.84 18.41
N PRO A 140 -2.68 1.58 18.28
CA PRO A 140 -1.97 0.86 19.34
C PRO A 140 -0.52 1.37 19.50
N TRP A 141 -0.38 2.52 20.17
CA TRP A 141 0.92 3.04 20.60
C TRP A 141 1.48 2.28 21.80
N PRO A 142 2.81 2.31 22.04
CA PRO A 142 3.39 1.87 23.30
C PRO A 142 2.67 2.51 24.49
N TYR A 143 2.56 1.78 25.61
CA TYR A 143 1.73 2.17 26.75
C TYR A 143 1.98 3.63 27.20
N GLU A 144 3.24 4.00 27.42
CA GLU A 144 3.63 5.35 27.88
C GLU A 144 3.28 6.43 26.86
N THR A 145 3.51 6.18 25.57
CA THR A 145 3.13 7.08 24.48
C THR A 145 1.62 7.29 24.45
N TYR A 146 0.84 6.22 24.58
CA TYR A 146 -0.61 6.31 24.57
C TYR A 146 -1.16 7.14 25.74
N ILE A 147 -0.72 6.85 26.97
CA ILE A 147 -1.21 7.57 28.16
C ILE A 147 -0.70 9.02 28.24
N SER A 148 0.34 9.37 27.48
CA SER A 148 0.78 10.76 27.32
C SER A 148 -0.17 11.61 26.46
N GLY A 149 -1.16 10.97 25.81
CA GLY A 149 -2.18 11.62 24.99
C GLY A 149 -2.04 11.36 23.49
N GLN A 150 -1.00 10.66 23.04
CA GLN A 150 -0.84 10.29 21.64
C GLN A 150 -1.71 9.07 21.31
N THR A 151 -2.86 9.34 20.69
CA THR A 151 -3.89 8.32 20.41
C THR A 151 -4.10 8.05 18.93
N THR A 152 -3.54 8.87 18.05
CA THR A 152 -3.63 8.73 16.59
C THR A 152 -2.24 8.58 15.96
N GLU A 153 -2.20 8.02 14.76
CA GLU A 153 -1.05 8.11 13.84
C GLU A 153 -0.74 9.56 13.46
#